data_AF-A0A971TR86-F1
#
_entry.id   AF-A0A971TR86-F1
#
_cell.length_a   1.000
_cell.length_b   1.000
_cell.length_c   1.000
_cell.angle_alpha   90.00
_cell.angle_beta   90.00
_cell.angle_gamma   90.00
#
_symmetry.space_group_name_H-M   'P 1'
#
loop_
_entity.id
_entity.type
_entity.pdbx_description
1 polymer ?
#
loop_
_entity_poly.entity_id
_entity_poly.type
_entity_poly.pdbx_seq_one_letter_code
_entity_poly.pdbx_strand_id
1 'polypeptide(L)'
;MTLIVSAIDTLRQATDLNLEDPVREGSMLCFGDYGQVVMTGDMHGHRHNFEKLVRYCRLETTPIRHVMLHELIHEEPERLGEADRSVELLLDAARWKTFFPEQIHFLQSNHELAQIQNHQITKGGRAVTEDFERGVAEVLGTSQIDSALEAINAFIASFPLIARTPNGVLFAHSLPDAHVLDDWDPDCVRAPADQLDLSEGGSVYQLVWGRRHTPELLDRLAKAYHVEFFLLGHQPQEFGYEVLHNRLIILASDHNHGVFLPVDCRRKYTIGELVERIRPFVGVV
;
A
#
# COMPACT_ATOMS: atom_id res chain seq x y z
N MET A 1 3.56 30.44 -3.12
CA MET A 1 2.92 29.37 -2.35
C MET A 1 3.98 28.80 -1.42
N THR A 2 3.72 28.65 -0.12
CA THR A 2 4.68 28.02 0.81
C THR A 2 4.73 26.51 0.56
N LEU A 3 5.78 25.83 1.03
CA LEU A 3 5.92 24.38 0.90
C LEU A 3 4.72 23.64 1.51
N ILE A 4 4.32 24.00 2.72
CA ILE A 4 3.18 23.37 3.42
C ILE A 4 1.84 23.56 2.67
N VAL A 5 1.59 24.73 2.09
CA VAL A 5 0.36 24.94 1.29
C VAL A 5 0.37 24.06 0.04
N SER A 6 1.52 23.97 -0.64
CA SER A 6 1.65 23.10 -1.82
C SER A 6 1.47 21.61 -1.47
N ALA A 7 1.94 21.19 -0.31
CA ALA A 7 1.78 19.82 0.17
C ALA A 7 0.30 19.51 0.47
N ILE A 8 -0.38 20.40 1.19
CA ILE A 8 -1.82 20.29 1.48
C ILE A 8 -2.64 20.20 0.19
N ASP A 9 -2.38 21.08 -0.79
CA ASP A 9 -3.12 21.08 -2.06
C ASP A 9 -2.87 19.78 -2.86
N THR A 10 -1.63 19.28 -2.86
CA THR A 10 -1.28 18.02 -3.53
C THR A 10 -1.98 16.83 -2.88
N LEU A 11 -1.99 16.77 -1.55
CA LEU A 11 -2.64 15.70 -0.80
C LEU A 11 -4.15 15.71 -1.04
N ARG A 12 -4.80 16.88 -0.95
CA ARG A 12 -6.24 17.02 -1.24
C ARG A 12 -6.58 16.58 -2.66
N GLN A 13 -5.80 17.03 -3.65
CA GLN A 13 -6.00 16.60 -5.03
C GLN A 13 -5.81 15.08 -5.18
N ALA A 14 -4.79 14.49 -4.56
CA ALA A 14 -4.56 13.05 -4.62
C ALA A 14 -5.66 12.25 -3.92
N THR A 15 -6.23 12.77 -2.82
CA THR A 15 -7.41 12.22 -2.14
C THR A 15 -8.59 12.15 -3.10
N ASP A 16 -8.95 13.26 -3.74
CA ASP A 16 -10.07 13.32 -4.69
C ASP A 16 -9.85 12.31 -5.82
N LEU A 17 -8.64 12.26 -6.38
CA LEU A 17 -8.27 11.33 -7.45
C LEU A 17 -8.30 9.84 -7.03
N ASN A 18 -8.09 9.53 -5.75
CA ASN A 18 -8.25 8.16 -5.23
C ASN A 18 -9.73 7.80 -5.10
N LEU A 19 -10.56 8.74 -4.63
CA LEU A 19 -11.99 8.51 -4.43
C LEU A 19 -12.77 8.41 -5.74
N GLU A 20 -12.35 9.17 -6.75
CA GLU A 20 -12.95 9.22 -8.09
C GLU A 20 -12.34 8.20 -9.08
N ASP A 21 -11.43 7.34 -8.61
CA ASP A 21 -10.68 6.44 -9.48
C ASP A 21 -11.63 5.51 -10.28
N PRO A 22 -11.55 5.48 -11.63
CA PRO A 22 -12.50 4.76 -12.46
C PRO A 22 -12.46 3.23 -12.28
N VAL A 23 -11.38 2.67 -11.72
CA VAL A 23 -11.32 1.25 -11.40
C VAL A 23 -11.78 0.93 -9.98
N ARG A 24 -12.26 1.91 -9.20
CA ARG A 24 -12.70 1.71 -7.82
C ARG A 24 -14.17 1.27 -7.73
N GLU A 25 -14.40 0.20 -6.98
CA GLU A 25 -15.72 -0.30 -6.59
C GLU A 25 -15.78 -0.42 -5.06
N GLY A 26 -16.37 0.60 -4.40
CA GLY A 26 -16.33 0.70 -2.94
C GLY A 26 -14.91 0.98 -2.46
N SER A 27 -14.33 0.04 -1.73
CA SER A 27 -12.93 0.07 -1.27
C SER A 27 -12.09 -1.03 -1.91
N MET A 28 -12.50 -1.54 -3.09
CA MET A 28 -11.70 -2.45 -3.90
C MET A 28 -11.40 -1.84 -5.27
N LEU A 29 -10.18 -2.00 -5.77
CA LEU A 29 -9.84 -1.70 -7.16
C LEU A 29 -10.04 -2.94 -8.07
N CYS A 30 -10.78 -2.77 -9.16
CA CYS A 30 -11.14 -3.79 -10.13
C CYS A 30 -10.50 -3.45 -11.49
N PHE A 31 -9.31 -4.00 -11.76
CA PHE A 31 -8.62 -3.76 -13.02
C PHE A 31 -9.25 -4.50 -14.20
N GLY A 32 -8.95 -4.03 -15.41
CA GLY A 32 -9.30 -4.71 -16.65
C GLY A 32 -8.47 -5.97 -16.93
N ASP A 33 -8.85 -6.71 -17.96
CA ASP A 33 -8.13 -7.88 -18.48
C ASP A 33 -6.96 -7.51 -19.39
N TYR A 34 -6.44 -6.28 -19.28
CA TYR A 34 -5.35 -5.74 -20.09
C TYR A 34 -4.44 -4.85 -19.25
N GLY A 35 -3.26 -4.55 -19.80
CA GLY A 35 -2.27 -3.73 -19.10
C GLY A 35 -1.41 -4.54 -18.13
N GLN A 36 -0.72 -3.82 -17.26
CA GLN A 36 0.19 -4.37 -16.28
C GLN A 36 0.01 -3.68 -14.94
N VAL A 37 -0.14 -4.43 -13.86
CA VAL A 37 -0.10 -3.91 -12.49
C VAL A 37 1.27 -4.23 -11.90
N VAL A 38 1.98 -3.20 -11.44
CA VAL A 38 3.26 -3.33 -10.75
C VAL A 38 3.00 -3.24 -9.25
N MET A 39 3.10 -4.36 -8.56
CA MET A 39 2.92 -4.44 -7.10
C MET A 39 4.26 -4.24 -6.38
N THR A 40 4.27 -3.37 -5.39
CA THR A 40 5.36 -3.25 -4.41
C THR A 40 5.07 -4.12 -3.19
N GLY A 41 6.07 -4.42 -2.37
CA GLY A 41 5.86 -4.67 -0.94
C GLY A 41 5.99 -3.39 -0.12
N ASP A 42 6.08 -3.53 1.20
CA ASP A 42 6.16 -2.41 2.16
C ASP A 42 7.31 -1.47 1.82
N MET A 43 7.07 -0.16 1.88
CA MET A 43 8.00 0.87 1.41
C MET A 43 8.68 1.63 2.54
N HIS A 44 8.03 1.84 3.69
CA HIS A 44 8.58 2.45 4.91
C HIS A 44 9.53 3.63 4.67
N GLY A 45 9.09 4.64 3.91
CA GLY A 45 9.90 5.82 3.62
C GLY A 45 11.10 5.61 2.68
N HIS A 46 11.30 4.42 2.10
CA HIS A 46 12.48 4.06 1.32
C HIS A 46 12.51 4.69 -0.09
N ARG A 47 12.82 6.00 -0.14
CA ARG A 47 12.78 6.84 -1.36
C ARG A 47 13.70 6.37 -2.48
N HIS A 48 14.85 5.75 -2.18
CA HIS A 48 15.77 5.25 -3.22
C HIS A 48 15.13 4.14 -4.07
N ASN A 49 14.34 3.24 -3.45
CA ASN A 49 13.62 2.21 -4.20
C ASN A 49 12.40 2.80 -4.90
N PHE A 50 11.74 3.79 -4.32
CA PHE A 50 10.68 4.54 -5.00
C PHE A 50 11.18 5.22 -6.28
N GLU A 51 12.33 5.90 -6.26
CA GLU A 51 12.91 6.50 -7.46
C GLU A 51 13.20 5.47 -8.56
N LYS A 52 13.70 4.30 -8.18
CA LYS A 52 13.91 3.18 -9.10
C LYS A 52 12.59 2.63 -9.64
N LEU A 53 11.55 2.55 -8.82
CA LEU A 53 10.21 2.19 -9.27
C LEU A 53 9.71 3.15 -10.36
N VAL A 54 9.84 4.46 -10.13
CA VAL A 54 9.47 5.49 -11.10
C VAL A 54 10.22 5.29 -12.42
N ARG A 55 11.55 5.07 -12.36
CA ARG A 55 12.39 4.79 -13.55
C ARG A 55 12.00 3.52 -14.29
N TYR A 56 11.66 2.44 -13.57
CA TYR A 56 11.17 1.20 -14.18
C TYR A 56 9.83 1.43 -14.88
N CYS A 57 8.91 2.14 -14.22
CA CYS A 57 7.53 2.28 -14.63
C CYS A 57 7.35 3.16 -15.88
N ARG A 58 8.16 4.22 -16.07
CA ARG A 58 8.15 5.07 -17.28
C ARG A 58 6.74 5.44 -17.76
N LEU A 59 5.86 5.84 -16.84
CA LEU A 59 4.41 5.92 -17.07
C LEU A 59 4.02 6.83 -18.23
N GLU A 60 4.78 7.92 -18.45
CA GLU A 60 4.65 8.83 -19.61
C GLU A 60 4.63 8.11 -20.97
N THR A 61 5.33 6.97 -21.06
CA THR A 61 5.48 6.18 -22.30
C THR A 61 4.81 4.82 -22.22
N THR A 62 4.19 4.48 -21.08
CA THR A 62 3.52 3.18 -20.86
C THR A 62 2.15 3.41 -20.21
N PRO A 63 1.14 3.90 -20.95
CA PRO A 63 -0.15 4.32 -20.39
C PRO A 63 -0.99 3.18 -19.81
N ILE A 64 -0.73 1.93 -20.20
CA ILE A 64 -1.43 0.73 -19.71
C ILE A 64 -0.79 0.12 -18.46
N ARG A 65 0.18 0.80 -17.86
CA ARG A 65 0.84 0.35 -16.63
C ARG A 65 0.24 1.06 -15.43
N HIS A 66 -0.17 0.26 -14.46
CA HIS A 66 -0.60 0.69 -13.14
C HIS A 66 0.49 0.34 -12.11
N VAL A 67 0.56 1.10 -11.04
CA VAL A 67 1.52 0.91 -9.94
C VAL A 67 0.74 0.90 -8.63
N MET A 68 0.99 -0.10 -7.80
CA MET A 68 0.37 -0.26 -6.49
C MET A 68 1.39 0.01 -5.39
N LEU A 69 1.08 0.96 -4.52
CA LEU A 69 1.91 1.40 -3.40
C LEU A 69 1.18 1.16 -2.08
N HIS A 70 1.89 0.73 -1.04
CA HIS A 70 1.32 0.59 0.30
C HIS A 70 2.42 0.63 1.36
N GLU A 71 2.01 0.92 2.60
CA GLU A 71 2.91 1.06 3.75
C GLU A 71 4.08 1.99 3.43
N LEU A 72 3.71 3.20 2.98
CA LEU A 72 4.65 4.26 2.67
C LEU A 72 5.23 4.87 3.94
N ILE A 73 4.42 4.86 5.00
CA ILE A 73 4.80 5.22 6.37
C ILE A 73 4.73 3.93 7.21
N HIS A 74 5.46 3.77 8.30
CA HIS A 74 6.40 4.69 8.94
C HIS A 74 7.83 4.23 8.68
N GLU A 75 8.79 5.14 8.49
CA GLU A 75 10.19 4.73 8.39
C GLU A 75 10.78 4.44 9.79
N GLU A 76 11.89 3.70 9.80
CA GLU A 76 12.70 3.51 11.00
C GLU A 76 13.91 4.46 10.95
N PRO A 77 13.94 5.55 11.73
CA PRO A 77 15.06 6.49 11.76
C PRO A 77 16.36 5.80 12.19
N GLU A 78 17.48 6.22 11.62
CA GLU A 78 18.80 5.62 11.90
C GLU A 78 19.25 5.82 13.35
N ARG A 79 18.84 6.92 13.99
CA ARG A 79 19.21 7.22 15.38
C ARG A 79 18.00 7.42 16.27
N LEU A 80 18.14 6.99 17.52
CA LEU A 80 17.15 7.23 18.56
C LEU A 80 16.93 8.74 18.75
N GLY A 81 15.67 9.16 18.68
CA GLY A 81 15.26 10.56 18.85
C GLY A 81 15.20 11.34 17.54
N GLU A 82 15.66 10.80 16.40
CA GLU A 82 15.37 11.39 15.09
C GLU A 82 13.88 11.20 14.76
N ALA A 83 13.33 12.12 13.96
CA ALA A 83 11.95 12.05 13.51
C ALA A 83 11.81 11.09 12.32
N ASP A 84 10.61 10.54 12.12
CA ASP A 84 10.26 9.76 10.94
C ASP A 84 9.95 10.69 9.76
N ARG A 85 10.78 10.66 8.73
CA ARG A 85 10.67 11.49 7.52
C ARG A 85 9.97 10.79 6.35
N SER A 86 9.30 9.65 6.57
CA SER A 86 8.51 8.97 5.55
C SER A 86 7.42 9.84 4.91
N VAL A 87 7.06 10.98 5.53
CA VAL A 87 6.23 12.03 4.92
C VAL A 87 6.77 12.49 3.55
N GLU A 88 8.09 12.48 3.35
CA GLU A 88 8.69 12.83 2.06
C GLU A 88 8.29 11.83 0.96
N LEU A 89 8.31 10.53 1.26
CA LEU A 89 7.85 9.50 0.33
C LEU A 89 6.34 9.61 0.09
N LEU A 90 5.56 9.84 1.14
CA LEU A 90 4.11 10.01 1.04
C LEU A 90 3.75 11.18 0.10
N LEU A 91 4.45 12.30 0.22
CA LEU A 91 4.26 13.47 -0.65
C LEU A 91 4.74 13.23 -2.08
N ASP A 92 5.88 12.55 -2.26
CA ASP A 92 6.38 12.16 -3.59
C ASP A 92 5.37 11.25 -4.30
N ALA A 93 4.78 10.29 -3.59
CA ALA A 93 3.76 9.38 -4.12
C ALA A 93 2.42 10.08 -4.42
N ALA A 94 1.94 10.95 -3.51
CA ALA A 94 0.75 11.76 -3.75
C ALA A 94 0.92 12.66 -4.99
N ARG A 95 2.09 13.28 -5.14
CA ARG A 95 2.42 14.06 -6.33
C ARG A 95 2.46 13.19 -7.59
N TRP A 96 2.95 11.96 -7.48
CA TRP A 96 2.95 11.05 -8.62
C TRP A 96 1.53 10.66 -9.06
N LYS A 97 0.61 10.48 -8.10
CA LYS A 97 -0.84 10.32 -8.37
C LYS A 97 -1.42 11.53 -9.10
N THR A 98 -1.08 12.76 -8.71
CA THR A 98 -1.61 13.95 -9.41
C THR A 98 -1.11 14.09 -10.85
N PHE A 99 0.07 13.54 -11.17
CA PHE A 99 0.56 13.49 -12.55
C PHE A 99 -0.01 12.32 -13.37
N PHE A 100 -0.26 11.17 -12.76
CA PHE A 100 -0.77 9.97 -13.43
C PHE A 100 -1.96 9.37 -12.69
N PRO A 101 -3.12 10.07 -12.66
CA PRO A 101 -4.25 9.73 -11.81
C PRO A 101 -4.79 8.31 -12.04
N GLU A 102 -4.85 7.83 -13.27
CA GLU A 102 -5.39 6.50 -13.58
C GLU A 102 -4.34 5.37 -13.44
N GLN A 103 -3.08 5.71 -13.19
CA GLN A 103 -1.97 4.76 -13.19
C GLN A 103 -1.36 4.53 -11.81
N ILE A 104 -1.49 5.47 -10.87
CA ILE A 104 -0.99 5.31 -9.49
C ILE A 104 -2.13 4.92 -8.57
N HIS A 105 -1.91 3.85 -7.82
CA HIS A 105 -2.89 3.25 -6.93
C HIS A 105 -2.23 2.99 -5.57
N PHE A 106 -3.04 3.07 -4.53
CA PHE A 106 -2.61 2.83 -3.15
C PHE A 106 -3.37 1.64 -2.57
N LEU A 107 -2.83 1.00 -1.54
CA LEU A 107 -3.58 0.09 -0.68
C LEU A 107 -3.42 0.54 0.76
N GLN A 108 -4.48 0.36 1.55
CA GLN A 108 -4.44 0.58 2.98
C GLN A 108 -3.48 -0.41 3.64
N SER A 109 -2.81 0.02 4.71
CA SER A 109 -1.92 -0.83 5.51
C SER A 109 -2.21 -0.74 7.00
N ASN A 110 -1.54 -1.58 7.79
CA ASN A 110 -1.57 -1.50 9.24
C ASN A 110 -0.96 -0.18 9.76
N HIS A 111 0.12 0.32 9.17
CA HIS A 111 0.77 1.57 9.59
C HIS A 111 -0.06 2.79 9.22
N GLU A 112 -0.59 2.83 8.00
CA GLU A 112 -1.48 3.90 7.56
C GLU A 112 -2.78 3.92 8.40
N LEU A 113 -3.37 2.74 8.68
CA LEU A 113 -4.52 2.63 9.57
C LEU A 113 -4.19 3.11 11.00
N ALA A 114 -3.02 2.73 11.53
CA ALA A 114 -2.61 3.17 12.85
C ALA A 114 -2.44 4.69 12.93
N GLN A 115 -1.90 5.32 11.87
CA GLN A 115 -1.75 6.78 11.80
C GLN A 115 -3.11 7.50 11.88
N ILE A 116 -4.11 7.08 11.08
CA ILE A 116 -5.42 7.74 11.08
C ILE A 116 -6.23 7.48 12.36
N GLN A 117 -5.97 6.37 13.05
CA GLN A 117 -6.61 6.05 14.33
C GLN A 117 -5.87 6.63 15.54
N ASN A 118 -4.69 7.22 15.34
CA ASN A 118 -3.74 7.52 16.40
C ASN A 118 -3.50 6.30 17.33
N HIS A 119 -3.47 5.10 16.73
CA HIS A 119 -3.20 3.87 17.45
C HIS A 119 -1.69 3.79 17.71
N GLN A 120 -1.31 3.79 18.98
CA GLN A 120 0.11 3.78 19.35
C GLN A 120 0.77 2.44 19.01
N ILE A 121 1.55 2.43 17.94
CA ILE A 121 2.52 1.37 17.68
C ILE A 121 3.79 1.69 18.46
N THR A 122 4.14 0.82 19.41
CA THR A 122 5.45 0.89 20.08
C THR A 122 6.43 -0.04 19.37
N LYS A 123 7.39 0.52 18.63
CA LYS A 123 8.48 -0.25 17.99
C LYS A 123 9.82 0.25 18.51
N GLY A 124 10.62 -0.65 19.09
CA GLY A 124 11.93 -0.30 19.65
C GLY A 124 11.90 0.77 20.76
N GLY A 125 10.77 0.88 21.49
CA GLY A 125 10.57 1.90 22.53
C GLY A 125 10.17 3.29 22.01
N ARG A 126 9.84 3.42 20.72
CA ARG A 126 9.38 4.67 20.09
C ARG A 126 7.86 4.69 19.92
N ALA A 127 7.28 5.89 20.04
CA ALA A 127 5.90 6.17 19.65
C ALA A 127 5.90 6.57 18.18
N VAL A 128 5.57 5.61 17.30
CA VAL A 128 5.80 5.75 15.85
C VAL A 128 4.99 6.90 15.24
N THR A 129 3.75 7.11 15.68
CA THR A 129 2.89 8.21 15.20
C THR A 129 3.40 9.59 15.61
N GLU A 130 3.91 9.72 16.84
CA GLU A 130 4.50 10.96 17.35
C GLU A 130 5.79 11.33 16.60
N ASP A 131 6.64 10.33 16.31
CA ASP A 131 7.86 10.53 15.51
C ASP A 131 7.54 10.99 14.09
N PHE A 132 6.45 10.50 13.49
CA PHE A 132 5.98 10.92 12.18
C PHE A 132 5.46 12.35 12.17
N GLU A 133 4.59 12.72 13.12
CA GLU A 133 4.09 14.10 13.23
C GLU A 133 5.21 15.12 13.41
N ARG A 134 6.25 14.77 14.19
CA ARG A 134 7.48 15.56 14.29
C ARG A 134 8.16 15.71 12.93
N GLY A 135 8.27 14.62 12.16
CA GLY A 135 8.87 14.65 10.83
C GLY A 135 8.09 15.50 9.84
N VAL A 136 6.75 15.48 9.90
CA VAL A 136 5.89 16.38 9.12
C VAL A 136 6.22 17.84 9.46
N ALA A 137 6.35 18.18 10.73
CA ALA A 137 6.70 19.54 11.17
C ALA A 137 8.11 19.96 10.75
N GLU A 138 9.10 19.04 10.79
CA GLU A 138 10.46 19.29 10.33
C GLU A 138 10.53 19.52 8.81
N VAL A 139 9.78 18.74 8.02
CA VAL A 139 9.80 18.80 6.55
C VAL A 139 8.97 19.97 6.01
N LEU A 140 7.77 20.20 6.53
CA LEU A 140 6.82 21.20 5.99
C LEU A 140 6.83 22.53 6.75
N GLY A 141 7.40 22.56 7.96
CA GLY A 141 7.32 23.68 8.88
C GLY A 141 6.03 23.70 9.70
N THR A 142 5.98 24.57 10.71
CA THR A 142 4.94 24.52 11.75
C THR A 142 3.74 25.46 11.52
N SER A 143 3.78 26.29 10.48
CA SER A 143 2.79 27.38 10.32
C SER A 143 1.35 26.93 10.08
N GLN A 144 1.14 25.72 9.53
CA GLN A 144 -0.16 25.13 9.23
C GLN A 144 -0.13 23.60 9.46
N ILE A 145 0.56 23.16 10.51
CA ILE A 145 0.82 21.74 10.76
C ILE A 145 -0.47 20.92 10.91
N ASP A 146 -1.46 21.45 11.64
CA ASP A 146 -2.75 20.77 11.85
C ASP A 146 -3.47 20.51 10.51
N SER A 147 -3.47 21.49 9.61
CA SER A 147 -4.08 21.34 8.28
C SER A 147 -3.29 20.38 7.38
N ALA A 148 -1.97 20.28 7.57
CA ALA A 148 -1.15 19.30 6.86
C ALA A 148 -1.44 17.87 7.35
N LEU A 149 -1.53 17.66 8.67
CA LEU A 149 -1.89 16.37 9.25
C LEU A 149 -3.32 15.95 8.89
N GLU A 150 -4.28 16.89 8.88
CA GLU A 150 -5.64 16.63 8.39
C GLU A 150 -5.63 16.18 6.92
N ALA A 151 -4.87 16.85 6.05
CA ALA A 151 -4.76 16.48 4.65
C ALA A 151 -4.07 15.11 4.45
N ILE A 152 -3.03 14.80 5.25
CA ILE A 152 -2.38 13.48 5.26
C ILE A 152 -3.38 12.39 5.66
N ASN A 153 -4.13 12.60 6.75
CA ASN A 153 -5.11 11.63 7.23
C ASN A 153 -6.25 11.41 6.23
N ALA A 154 -6.74 12.48 5.59
CA ALA A 154 -7.74 12.37 4.53
C ALA A 154 -7.21 11.59 3.31
N PHE A 155 -5.95 11.83 2.93
CA PHE A 155 -5.30 11.08 1.86
C PHE A 155 -5.17 9.60 2.20
N ILE A 156 -4.69 9.27 3.40
CA ILE A 156 -4.60 7.88 3.86
C ILE A 156 -5.98 7.21 3.91
N ALA A 157 -7.00 7.90 4.43
CA ALA A 157 -8.36 7.37 4.52
C ALA A 157 -8.98 7.09 3.14
N SER A 158 -8.47 7.69 2.05
CA SER A 158 -8.91 7.42 0.68
C SER A 158 -8.36 6.12 0.09
N PHE A 159 -7.38 5.47 0.73
CA PHE A 159 -6.75 4.27 0.17
C PHE A 159 -7.75 3.10 0.14
N PRO A 160 -7.90 2.41 -0.99
CA PRO A 160 -8.70 1.18 -1.06
C PRO A 160 -8.01 0.07 -0.24
N LEU A 161 -8.79 -0.95 0.13
CA LEU A 161 -8.31 -2.05 0.98
C LEU A 161 -7.60 -3.14 0.18
N ILE A 162 -8.14 -3.46 -1.01
CA ILE A 162 -7.61 -4.51 -1.89
C ILE A 162 -7.73 -4.08 -3.35
N ALA A 163 -7.05 -4.81 -4.22
CA ALA A 163 -7.26 -4.77 -5.65
C ALA A 163 -7.28 -6.17 -6.25
N ARG A 164 -7.86 -6.32 -7.44
CA ARG A 164 -7.85 -7.58 -8.18
C ARG A 164 -7.79 -7.37 -9.68
N THR A 165 -7.30 -8.40 -10.37
CA THR A 165 -7.32 -8.50 -11.83
C THR A 165 -8.15 -9.71 -12.29
N PRO A 166 -8.80 -9.68 -13.47
CA PRO A 166 -9.64 -10.78 -13.96
C PRO A 166 -8.86 -12.08 -14.24
N ASN A 167 -7.53 -12.00 -14.39
CA ASN A 167 -6.70 -13.19 -14.52
C ASN A 167 -6.51 -13.95 -13.20
N GLY A 168 -7.00 -13.44 -12.07
CA GLY A 168 -7.06 -14.15 -10.80
C GLY A 168 -5.94 -13.78 -9.83
N VAL A 169 -5.46 -12.54 -9.84
CA VAL A 169 -4.48 -12.05 -8.86
C VAL A 169 -5.15 -11.02 -7.96
N LEU A 170 -5.01 -11.19 -6.64
CA LEU A 170 -5.38 -10.23 -5.63
C LEU A 170 -4.14 -9.53 -5.09
N PHE A 171 -4.27 -8.22 -4.87
CA PHE A 171 -3.26 -7.36 -4.28
C PHE A 171 -3.87 -6.79 -3.00
N ALA A 172 -3.17 -6.93 -1.89
CA ALA A 172 -3.57 -6.36 -0.61
C ALA A 172 -2.28 -6.09 0.18
N HIS A 173 -2.33 -5.27 1.22
CA HIS A 173 -1.20 -5.19 2.13
C HIS A 173 -1.11 -6.46 3.00
N SER A 174 -2.23 -6.95 3.54
CA SER A 174 -2.32 -8.24 4.20
C SER A 174 -3.67 -8.96 3.96
N LEU A 175 -3.95 -10.02 4.71
CA LEU A 175 -5.21 -10.77 4.78
C LEU A 175 -5.62 -10.97 6.25
N PRO A 176 -6.89 -11.28 6.55
CA PRO A 176 -7.32 -11.62 7.90
C PRO A 176 -6.58 -12.84 8.47
N ASP A 177 -6.45 -12.89 9.79
CA ASP A 177 -5.90 -14.05 10.49
C ASP A 177 -6.84 -15.27 10.37
N ALA A 178 -6.29 -16.47 10.22
CA ALA A 178 -7.12 -17.68 10.07
C ALA A 178 -8.05 -17.95 11.27
N HIS A 179 -7.75 -17.40 12.46
CA HIS A 179 -8.57 -17.60 13.65
C HIS A 179 -9.83 -16.73 13.72
N VAL A 180 -9.91 -15.66 12.93
CA VAL A 180 -11.12 -14.81 12.84
C VAL A 180 -11.99 -15.18 11.62
N LEU A 181 -11.59 -16.18 10.85
CA LEU A 181 -12.16 -16.44 9.53
C LEU A 181 -13.67 -16.66 9.55
N ASP A 182 -14.21 -17.29 10.59
CA ASP A 182 -15.65 -17.57 10.69
C ASP A 182 -16.49 -16.30 10.89
N ASP A 183 -15.97 -15.34 11.65
CA ASP A 183 -16.65 -14.08 11.98
C ASP A 183 -16.26 -12.92 11.06
N TRP A 184 -15.24 -13.09 10.22
CA TRP A 184 -14.75 -12.04 9.32
C TRP A 184 -15.64 -11.87 8.09
N ASP A 185 -15.99 -10.61 7.81
CA ASP A 185 -16.85 -10.23 6.68
C ASP A 185 -16.03 -9.91 5.41
N PRO A 186 -16.07 -10.75 4.36
CA PRO A 186 -15.38 -10.48 3.11
C PRO A 186 -15.95 -9.29 2.32
N ASP A 187 -17.19 -8.88 2.60
CA ASP A 187 -17.84 -7.77 1.91
C ASP A 187 -17.47 -6.40 2.49
N CYS A 188 -16.64 -6.33 3.53
CA CYS A 188 -16.14 -5.06 4.09
C CYS A 188 -15.44 -4.19 3.03
N VAL A 189 -14.87 -4.79 1.98
CA VAL A 189 -14.22 -4.11 0.86
C VAL A 189 -15.21 -3.45 -0.12
N ARG A 190 -16.51 -3.74 0.00
CA ARG A 190 -17.57 -3.18 -0.85
C ARG A 190 -18.09 -1.85 -0.34
N ALA A 191 -17.91 -1.57 0.95
CA ALA A 191 -18.27 -0.28 1.51
C ALA A 191 -17.38 0.83 0.92
N PRO A 192 -17.94 2.03 0.66
CA PRO A 192 -17.13 3.19 0.28
C PRO A 192 -16.25 3.65 1.45
N ALA A 193 -15.20 4.41 1.14
CA ALA A 193 -14.17 4.82 2.10
C ALA A 193 -14.73 5.51 3.35
N ASP A 194 -15.75 6.35 3.20
CA ASP A 194 -16.41 7.10 4.28
C ASP A 194 -17.30 6.24 5.19
N GLN A 195 -17.51 4.97 4.83
CA GLN A 195 -18.33 4.00 5.57
C GLN A 195 -17.52 2.81 6.08
N LEU A 196 -16.20 2.81 5.92
CA LEU A 196 -15.36 1.76 6.45
C LEU A 196 -15.37 1.78 7.99
N ASP A 197 -15.65 0.62 8.58
CA ASP A 197 -15.37 0.41 9.99
C ASP A 197 -13.89 0.12 10.17
N LEU A 198 -13.17 1.16 10.58
CA LEU A 198 -11.74 1.12 10.81
C LEU A 198 -11.39 0.57 12.20
N SER A 199 -12.37 0.37 13.09
CA SER A 199 -12.14 0.07 14.51
C SER A 199 -11.26 -1.17 14.75
N GLU A 200 -10.50 -1.13 15.84
CA GLU A 200 -9.65 -2.23 16.24
C GLU A 200 -10.45 -3.53 16.42
N GLY A 201 -9.94 -4.61 15.82
CA GLY A 201 -10.61 -5.90 15.81
C GLY A 201 -11.68 -6.09 14.73
N GLY A 202 -12.14 -5.01 14.07
CA GLY A 202 -13.08 -5.07 12.95
C GLY A 202 -12.50 -5.70 11.68
N SER A 203 -13.35 -5.94 10.66
CA SER A 203 -12.94 -6.64 9.43
C SER A 203 -11.82 -5.92 8.67
N VAL A 204 -11.85 -4.58 8.60
CA VAL A 204 -10.78 -3.80 7.95
C VAL A 204 -9.47 -3.93 8.72
N TYR A 205 -9.54 -3.82 10.05
CA TYR A 205 -8.37 -4.01 10.91
C TYR A 205 -7.75 -5.39 10.68
N GLN A 206 -8.56 -6.46 10.70
CA GLN A 206 -8.06 -7.82 10.45
C GLN A 206 -7.42 -7.95 9.06
N LEU A 207 -8.02 -7.34 8.03
CA LEU A 207 -7.54 -7.39 6.66
C LEU A 207 -6.15 -6.79 6.49
N VAL A 208 -5.79 -5.76 7.27
CA VAL A 208 -4.45 -5.15 7.19
C VAL A 208 -3.47 -5.70 8.23
N TRP A 209 -3.93 -6.30 9.32
CA TRP A 209 -3.05 -6.77 10.42
C TRP A 209 -2.76 -8.26 10.43
N GLY A 210 -3.57 -9.12 9.80
CA GLY A 210 -3.41 -10.57 9.90
C GLY A 210 -2.08 -11.08 9.34
N ARG A 211 -1.59 -12.21 9.85
CA ARG A 211 -0.31 -12.83 9.46
C ARG A 211 -0.37 -14.35 9.34
N ARG A 212 -1.28 -14.99 10.07
CA ARG A 212 -1.40 -16.45 10.18
C ARG A 212 -2.28 -17.00 9.06
N HIS A 213 -1.74 -16.98 7.84
CA HIS A 213 -2.47 -17.46 6.67
C HIS A 213 -2.35 -18.98 6.49
N THR A 214 -3.48 -19.66 6.25
CA THR A 214 -3.54 -21.11 5.98
C THR A 214 -4.13 -21.40 4.60
N PRO A 215 -3.93 -22.60 4.01
CA PRO A 215 -4.56 -22.96 2.74
C PRO A 215 -6.09 -22.80 2.76
N GLU A 216 -6.75 -23.14 3.87
CA GLU A 216 -8.21 -23.05 4.01
C GLU A 216 -8.69 -21.59 3.97
N LEU A 217 -7.95 -20.69 4.62
CA LEU A 217 -8.19 -19.25 4.53
C LEU A 217 -8.07 -18.79 3.07
N LEU A 218 -6.98 -19.12 2.40
CA LEU A 218 -6.73 -18.72 1.01
C LEU A 218 -7.81 -19.27 0.08
N ASP A 219 -8.32 -20.47 0.30
CA ASP A 219 -9.43 -21.05 -0.47
C ASP A 219 -10.75 -20.28 -0.28
N ARG A 220 -11.05 -19.85 0.94
CA ARG A 220 -12.25 -19.04 1.22
C ARG A 220 -12.17 -17.68 0.55
N LEU A 221 -11.03 -17.00 0.68
CA LEU A 221 -10.81 -15.68 0.07
C LEU A 221 -10.76 -15.77 -1.46
N ALA A 222 -10.17 -16.83 -2.01
CA ALA A 222 -10.14 -17.09 -3.45
C ALA A 222 -11.55 -17.20 -4.05
N LYS A 223 -12.45 -17.88 -3.34
CA LYS A 223 -13.86 -17.98 -3.72
C LYS A 223 -14.58 -16.63 -3.60
N ALA A 224 -14.36 -15.91 -2.49
CA ALA A 224 -15.01 -14.62 -2.24
C ALA A 224 -14.63 -13.56 -3.27
N TYR A 225 -13.36 -13.50 -3.67
CA TYR A 225 -12.84 -12.47 -4.56
C TYR A 225 -12.60 -12.93 -6.01
N HIS A 226 -12.93 -14.20 -6.31
CA HIS A 226 -12.73 -14.81 -7.62
C HIS A 226 -11.27 -14.72 -8.11
N VAL A 227 -10.33 -15.07 -7.22
CA VAL A 227 -8.88 -15.02 -7.48
C VAL A 227 -8.21 -16.36 -7.20
N GLU A 228 -6.99 -16.51 -7.68
CA GLU A 228 -6.15 -17.70 -7.52
C GLU A 228 -4.91 -17.40 -6.67
N PHE A 229 -4.27 -16.26 -6.91
CA PHE A 229 -3.01 -15.84 -6.27
C PHE A 229 -3.20 -14.58 -5.43
N PHE A 230 -2.37 -14.46 -4.40
CA PHE A 230 -2.36 -13.34 -3.45
C PHE A 230 -0.97 -12.72 -3.44
N LEU A 231 -0.89 -11.41 -3.65
CA LEU A 231 0.35 -10.63 -3.56
C LEU A 231 0.20 -9.65 -2.40
N LEU A 232 1.03 -9.82 -1.37
CA LEU A 232 0.97 -9.10 -0.10
C LEU A 232 2.28 -8.39 0.24
N GLY A 233 2.26 -7.58 1.30
CA GLY A 233 3.45 -7.22 2.09
C GLY A 233 3.23 -7.54 3.56
N HIS A 234 3.36 -6.55 4.45
CA HIS A 234 3.17 -6.57 5.91
C HIS A 234 4.16 -7.41 6.73
N GLN A 235 4.64 -8.51 6.16
CA GLN A 235 5.56 -9.42 6.82
C GLN A 235 6.97 -9.17 6.29
N PRO A 236 7.95 -8.80 7.15
CA PRO A 236 9.31 -8.51 6.71
C PRO A 236 9.94 -9.65 5.93
N GLN A 237 10.54 -9.34 4.78
CA GLN A 237 11.22 -10.32 3.92
C GLN A 237 12.66 -9.94 3.66
N GLU A 238 13.61 -10.49 4.44
CA GLU A 238 15.05 -10.13 4.37
C GLU A 238 15.63 -10.20 2.95
N PHE A 239 15.16 -11.15 2.14
CA PHE A 239 15.57 -11.36 0.74
C PHE A 239 14.54 -10.86 -0.29
N GLY A 240 13.68 -9.94 0.12
CA GLY A 240 12.71 -9.24 -0.71
C GLY A 240 11.37 -9.95 -0.88
N TYR A 241 11.31 -11.29 -0.84
CA TYR A 241 10.02 -11.99 -0.91
C TYR A 241 10.03 -13.38 -0.27
N GLU A 242 8.83 -13.87 0.02
CA GLU A 242 8.56 -15.27 0.39
C GLU A 242 7.35 -15.81 -0.37
N VAL A 243 7.34 -17.11 -0.64
CA VAL A 243 6.22 -17.82 -1.27
C VAL A 243 5.64 -18.82 -0.30
N LEU A 244 4.35 -18.69 -0.03
CA LEU A 244 3.61 -19.56 0.90
C LEU A 244 2.48 -20.29 0.17
N HIS A 245 2.24 -21.53 0.58
CA HIS A 245 1.10 -22.35 0.14
C HIS A 245 0.92 -22.49 -1.38
N ASN A 246 1.99 -22.28 -2.17
CA ASN A 246 1.98 -22.28 -3.64
C ASN A 246 0.98 -21.27 -4.27
N ARG A 247 0.56 -20.25 -3.52
CA ARG A 247 -0.50 -19.29 -3.94
C ARG A 247 -0.31 -17.87 -3.43
N LEU A 248 0.46 -17.68 -2.37
CA LEU A 248 0.70 -16.41 -1.72
C LEU A 248 2.16 -16.00 -1.94
N ILE A 249 2.39 -14.76 -2.37
CA ILE A 249 3.70 -14.11 -2.39
C ILE A 249 3.64 -12.92 -1.46
N ILE A 250 4.60 -12.82 -0.55
CA ILE A 250 4.82 -11.64 0.29
C ILE A 250 6.02 -10.91 -0.26
N LEU A 251 5.92 -9.60 -0.47
CA LEU A 251 6.96 -8.73 -1.01
C LEU A 251 7.42 -7.74 0.07
N ALA A 252 8.69 -7.34 0.02
CA ALA A 252 9.27 -6.21 0.75
C ALA A 252 10.02 -5.29 -0.22
N SER A 253 9.83 -3.97 -0.07
CA SER A 253 10.42 -2.95 -0.94
C SER A 253 11.30 -1.94 -0.19
N ASP A 254 11.41 -2.07 1.13
CA ASP A 254 11.93 -1.09 2.07
C ASP A 254 13.43 -1.22 2.36
N HIS A 255 14.16 -2.04 1.59
CA HIS A 255 15.58 -2.27 1.81
C HIS A 255 16.36 -2.62 0.52
N ASN A 256 17.67 -2.86 0.67
CA ASN A 256 18.60 -3.11 -0.44
C ASN A 256 18.29 -4.38 -1.26
N HIS A 257 17.74 -5.42 -0.62
CA HIS A 257 17.21 -6.62 -1.28
C HIS A 257 15.75 -6.47 -1.75
N GLY A 258 15.15 -5.29 -1.62
CA GLY A 258 13.75 -5.07 -1.94
C GLY A 258 13.42 -5.36 -3.39
N VAL A 259 12.17 -5.79 -3.62
CA VAL A 259 11.67 -6.23 -4.91
C VAL A 259 10.29 -5.64 -5.22
N PHE A 260 9.88 -5.75 -6.48
CA PHE A 260 8.52 -5.48 -6.93
C PHE A 260 8.11 -6.52 -7.99
N LEU A 261 6.81 -6.65 -8.25
CA LEU A 261 6.26 -7.67 -9.15
C LEU A 261 5.36 -7.07 -10.23
N PRO A 262 5.80 -7.06 -11.51
CA PRO A 262 4.98 -6.70 -12.66
C PRO A 262 4.08 -7.85 -13.13
N VAL A 263 2.77 -7.72 -12.92
CA VAL A 263 1.73 -8.67 -13.35
C VAL A 263 1.09 -8.19 -14.66
N ASP A 264 1.25 -8.94 -15.75
CA ASP A 264 0.47 -8.73 -16.98
C ASP A 264 -0.94 -9.30 -16.79
N CYS A 265 -1.96 -8.44 -16.95
CA CYS A 265 -3.37 -8.74 -16.67
C CYS A 265 -4.02 -9.70 -17.68
N ARG A 266 -3.41 -9.91 -18.86
CA ARG A 266 -3.92 -10.86 -19.87
C ARG A 266 -3.46 -12.29 -19.62
N ARG A 267 -2.30 -12.44 -18.99
CA ARG A 267 -1.65 -13.74 -18.83
C ARG A 267 -2.27 -14.51 -17.66
N LYS A 268 -2.45 -15.81 -17.85
CA LYS A 268 -2.67 -16.76 -16.76
C LYS A 268 -1.32 -17.26 -16.25
N TYR A 269 -1.23 -17.46 -14.95
CA TYR A 269 0.01 -17.78 -14.27
C TYR A 269 -0.10 -19.07 -13.49
N THR A 270 1.05 -19.73 -13.34
CA THR A 270 1.39 -20.53 -12.16
C THR A 270 2.14 -19.65 -11.16
N ILE A 271 2.22 -20.06 -9.89
CA ILE A 271 3.01 -19.32 -8.90
C ILE A 271 4.48 -19.18 -9.32
N GLY A 272 5.06 -20.22 -9.94
CA GLY A 272 6.44 -20.19 -10.42
C GLY A 272 6.67 -19.09 -11.47
N GLU A 273 5.73 -18.93 -12.41
CA GLU A 273 5.80 -17.86 -13.42
C GLU A 273 5.62 -16.45 -12.82
N LEU A 274 4.91 -16.30 -11.70
CA LEU A 274 4.88 -15.04 -10.96
C LEU A 274 6.22 -14.77 -10.28
N VAL A 275 6.80 -15.78 -9.63
CA VAL A 275 8.11 -15.68 -8.97
C VAL A 275 9.21 -15.31 -9.95
N GLU A 276 9.25 -15.92 -11.14
CA GLU A 276 10.21 -15.60 -12.21
C GLU A 276 10.14 -14.14 -12.68
N ARG A 277 9.02 -13.44 -12.41
CA ARG A 277 8.81 -12.05 -12.81
C ARG A 277 9.16 -11.04 -11.73
N ILE A 278 9.43 -11.48 -10.50
CA ILE A 278 9.87 -10.61 -9.42
C ILE A 278 11.15 -9.89 -9.85
N ARG A 279 11.17 -8.57 -9.66
CA ARG A 279 12.27 -7.69 -10.06
C ARG A 279 12.91 -7.08 -8.81
N PRO A 280 14.22 -7.28 -8.60
CA PRO A 280 14.92 -6.58 -7.54
C PRO A 280 15.15 -5.11 -7.92
N PHE A 281 14.94 -4.19 -6.98
CA PHE A 281 15.20 -2.77 -7.20
C PHE A 281 16.66 -2.51 -7.55
N VAL A 282 17.60 -3.25 -6.98
CA VAL A 282 19.04 -3.12 -7.32
C VAL A 282 19.33 -3.35 -8.80
N GLY A 283 18.48 -4.08 -9.52
CA GLY A 283 18.61 -4.33 -10.96
C GLY A 283 18.07 -3.22 -11.86
N VAL A 284 17.44 -2.17 -11.30
CA VAL A 284 16.92 -1.05 -12.08
C VAL A 284 18.01 0.01 -12.23
N VAL A 285 18.42 0.24 -13.48
CA VAL A 285 19.44 1.23 -13.89
C VAL A 285 18.77 2.51 -14.35
#